data_AF-A0A7Y7LSS8-F1
#
_entry.id   AF-A0A7Y7LSS8-F1
#
_cell.length_a   1.000
_cell.length_b   1.000
_cell.length_c   1.000
_cell.angle_alpha   90.00
_cell.angle_beta   90.00
_cell.angle_gamma   90.00
#
_symmetry.space_group_name_H-M   'P 1'
#
loop_
_entity.id
_entity.type
_entity.pdbx_description
1 polymer ?
#
loop_
_entity_poly.entity_id
_entity_poly.type
_entity_poly.pdbx_seq_one_letter_code
_entity_poly.pdbx_strand_id
1 'polypeptide(L)' 'MDDEIPTDIWIYYCAQQLKRHWRTVDPDQLEELAADLAREPHLRALSPQAAATLWLEPVMPPSRTA' A
#
# COMPACT_ATOMS: atom_id res chain seq x y z
N MET A 1 19.89 -12.03 -11.55
CA MET A 1 18.58 -11.69 -12.14
C MET A 1 17.79 -11.10 -11.00
N ASP A 2 18.03 -9.83 -10.76
CA ASP A 2 17.36 -9.03 -9.74
C ASP A 2 15.95 -8.79 -10.27
N ASP A 3 15.05 -9.73 -9.98
CA ASP A 3 13.61 -9.62 -10.24
C ASP A 3 13.03 -8.59 -9.26
N GLU A 4 13.56 -7.37 -9.30
CA GLU A 4 13.05 -6.26 -8.52
C GLU A 4 11.92 -5.65 -9.33
N ILE A 5 10.68 -5.88 -8.89
CA ILE A 5 9.48 -5.30 -9.50
C ILE A 5 9.71 -3.80 -9.65
N PRO A 6 9.59 -3.20 -10.85
CA PRO A 6 9.79 -1.77 -11.05
C PRO A 6 8.98 -0.97 -10.04
N THR A 7 9.56 0.10 -9.48
CA THR A 7 8.91 0.92 -8.46
C THR A 7 7.53 1.38 -8.91
N ASP A 8 7.38 1.79 -10.17
CA ASP A 8 6.10 2.18 -10.78
C ASP A 8 5.03 1.07 -10.70
N ILE A 9 5.41 -0.17 -11.03
CA ILE A 9 4.54 -1.33 -10.95
C ILE A 9 4.20 -1.67 -9.48
N TRP A 10 5.17 -1.55 -8.58
CA TRP A 10 4.95 -1.79 -7.15
C TRP A 10 3.98 -0.78 -6.57
N ILE A 11 4.14 0.50 -6.91
CA ILE A 11 3.25 1.60 -6.50
C ILE A 11 1.83 1.34 -7.00
N TYR A 12 1.68 1.04 -8.30
CA TYR A 12 0.38 0.75 -8.89
C TYR A 12 -0.37 -0.39 -8.16
N TYR A 13 0.29 -1.52 -7.93
CA TYR A 13 -0.34 -2.65 -7.23
C TYR A 13 -0.61 -2.35 -5.74
N CYS A 14 0.27 -1.61 -5.08
CA CYS A 14 0.08 -1.21 -3.68
C CYS A 14 -1.12 -0.24 -3.57
N ALA A 15 -1.19 0.77 -4.42
CA ALA A 15 -2.28 1.73 -4.50
C ALA A 15 -3.62 1.05 -4.83
N GLN A 16 -3.62 0.09 -5.75
CA GLN A 16 -4.81 -0.73 -6.04
C GLN A 16 -5.27 -1.51 -4.80
N GLN A 17 -4.36 -2.13 -4.06
CA GLN A 17 -4.70 -2.85 -2.84
C GLN A 17 -5.29 -1.89 -1.79
N LEU A 18 -4.64 -0.76 -1.55
CA LEU A 18 -5.14 0.29 -0.65
C LEU A 18 -6.54 0.75 -1.07
N LYS A 19 -6.79 0.96 -2.36
CA LYS A 19 -8.09 1.39 -2.91
C LYS A 19 -9.21 0.37 -2.66
N ARG A 20 -8.90 -0.93 -2.61
CA ARG A 20 -9.88 -1.98 -2.27
C ARG A 20 -10.37 -1.84 -0.83
N HIS A 21 -9.49 -1.40 0.07
CA HIS A 21 -9.84 -1.17 1.48
C HIS A 21 -10.42 0.24 1.70
N TRP A 22 -9.87 1.26 1.02
CA TRP A 22 -10.21 2.67 1.15
C TRP A 22 -10.82 3.24 -0.13
N ARG A 23 -12.00 2.73 -0.49
CA ARG A 23 -12.75 3.20 -1.68
C ARG A 23 -13.19 4.68 -1.63
N THR A 24 -13.13 5.31 -0.46
CA THR A 24 -13.50 6.72 -0.25
C THR A 24 -12.32 7.67 -0.38
N VAL A 25 -11.09 7.16 -0.43
CA VAL A 25 -9.87 7.96 -0.60
C VAL A 25 -9.59 8.09 -2.10
N ASP A 26 -9.14 9.28 -2.49
CA ASP A 26 -8.85 9.58 -3.90
C ASP A 26 -7.69 8.70 -4.41
N PRO A 27 -7.80 8.12 -5.62
CA PRO A 27 -6.75 7.26 -6.18
C PRO A 27 -5.39 7.95 -6.27
N ASP A 28 -5.35 9.26 -6.53
CA ASP A 28 -4.12 10.06 -6.61
C ASP A 28 -3.37 10.06 -5.26
N GLN A 29 -4.12 10.26 -4.16
CA GLN A 29 -3.58 10.20 -2.79
C GLN A 29 -3.08 8.80 -2.42
N LEU A 30 -3.72 7.74 -2.91
CA LEU A 30 -3.29 6.37 -2.68
C LEU A 30 -2.02 6.03 -3.46
N GLU A 31 -1.85 6.60 -4.65
CA GLU A 31 -0.65 6.45 -5.46
C GLU A 31 0.54 7.19 -4.84
N GLU A 32 0.34 8.43 -4.37
CA GLU A 32 1.34 9.17 -3.61
C GLU A 32 1.76 8.43 -2.32
N LEU A 33 0.79 7.89 -1.58
CA LEU A 33 1.05 7.10 -0.39
C LEU A 33 1.82 5.81 -0.74
N ALA A 34 1.42 5.10 -1.78
CA ALA A 34 2.13 3.92 -2.25
C ALA A 34 3.56 4.25 -2.71
N ALA A 35 3.79 5.42 -3.31
CA ALA A 35 5.11 5.92 -3.65
C ALA A 35 5.97 6.17 -2.41
N ASP A 36 5.37 6.66 -1.33
CA ASP A 36 6.06 6.84 -0.05
C ASP A 36 6.41 5.48 0.59
N LEU A 37 5.46 4.53 0.62
CA LEU A 37 5.69 3.17 1.12
C LEU A 37 6.78 2.42 0.32
N ALA A 38 6.87 2.67 -0.98
CA ALA A 38 7.90 2.08 -1.84
C ALA A 38 9.32 2.58 -1.49
N ARG A 39 9.46 3.78 -0.91
CA ARG A 39 10.74 4.31 -0.44
C ARG A 39 11.20 3.65 0.85
N GLU A 40 10.28 3.02 1.58
CA GLU A 40 10.63 2.38 2.83
C GLU A 40 11.22 0.98 2.59
N PRO A 41 12.49 0.72 2.95
CA PRO A 41 13.17 -0.52 2.60
C PRO A 41 12.53 -1.77 3.24
N HIS A 42 11.91 -1.61 4.41
CA HIS A 42 11.20 -2.70 5.09
C HIS A 42 9.91 -3.15 4.41
N LEU A 43 9.23 -2.24 3.71
CA LEU A 43 8.00 -2.52 2.96
C LEU A 43 8.34 -2.91 1.53
N ARG A 44 9.37 -2.28 0.95
CA ARG A 44 9.92 -2.62 -0.36
C ARG A 44 10.50 -4.03 -0.40
N ALA A 45 10.99 -4.55 0.72
CA ALA A 45 11.37 -5.95 0.87
C ALA A 45 10.18 -6.92 0.82
N LEU A 46 8.94 -6.41 0.95
CA LEU A 46 7.69 -7.17 0.85
C LEU A 46 7.03 -6.95 -0.52
N SER A 47 6.15 -7.89 -0.89
CA SER A 47 5.25 -7.72 -2.02
C SER A 47 4.32 -6.51 -1.79
N PRO A 48 3.92 -5.76 -2.83
CA PRO A 48 3.10 -4.55 -2.69
C PRO A 48 1.77 -4.80 -1.96
N GLN A 49 1.20 -5.99 -2.13
CA GLN A 49 -0.01 -6.44 -1.41
C GLN A 49 0.25 -6.65 0.09
N ALA A 50 1.40 -7.24 0.44
CA ALA A 50 1.79 -7.49 1.82
C ALA A 50 2.16 -6.18 2.53
N ALA A 51 2.90 -5.30 1.87
CA ALA A 51 3.21 -3.96 2.37
C ALA A 51 1.94 -3.14 2.64
N ALA A 52 0.99 -3.11 1.69
CA ALA A 52 -0.29 -2.44 1.88
C ALA A 52 -1.06 -3.04 3.07
N THR A 53 -1.08 -4.37 3.21
CA THR A 53 -1.77 -5.04 4.32
C THR A 53 -1.15 -4.67 5.67
N LEU A 54 0.18 -4.76 5.77
CA LEU A 54 0.93 -4.45 6.99
C LEU A 54 0.78 -2.98 7.40
N TRP A 55 0.73 -2.08 6.42
CA TRP A 55 0.46 -0.67 6.67
C TRP A 55 -1.00 -0.41 7.08
N LEU A 56 -1.96 -1.19 6.56
CA LEU A 56 -3.38 -1.08 6.92
C LEU A 56 -3.72 -1.66 8.31
N GLU A 57 -2.95 -2.63 8.81
CA GLU A 57 -3.15 -3.25 10.14
C GLU A 57 -3.34 -2.23 11.29
N PRO A 58 -2.49 -1.20 11.45
CA PRO A 58 -2.66 -0.19 12.50
C PRO A 58 -3.77 0.84 12.22
N VAL A 59 -4.18 1.02 10.96
CA VAL A 59 -5.11 2.11 10.57
C VAL A 59 -6.57 1.65 10.55
N MET A 60 -6.84 0.34 10.60
CA MET A 60 -8.18 -0.16 10.89
C MET A 60 -8.42 -0.07 12.40
N PRO A 61 -9.14 0.94 12.92
CA PRO A 61 -9.62 0.85 14.29
C PRO A 61 -10.48 -0.42 14.38
N PRO A 62 -10.46 -1.16 15.51
CA PRO A 62 -11.54 -2.10 15.77
C PRO A 62 -12.80 -1.25 15.65
N SER A 63 -13.65 -1.57 14.68
CA SER A 63 -14.94 -0.94 14.46
C SER A 63 -15.56 -0.72 15.84
N ARG A 64 -15.58 0.54 16.28
CA ARG A 64 -16.16 0.93 17.55
C ARG A 64 -17.66 0.91 17.32
N THR A 65 -18.21 -0.30 17.34
CA THR A 65 -19.64 -0.54 17.32
C THR A 65 -20.19 0.06 18.61
N ALA A 66 -21.00 1.10 18.44
CA ALA A 66 -21.74 1.77 19.50
C ALA A 66 -22.80 0.85 20.13
#